data_AF-A0A397VS27-F1
#
_entry.id   AF-A0A397VS27-F1
#
_cell.length_a   1.000
_cell.length_b   1.000
_cell.length_c   1.000
_cell.angle_alpha   90.00
_cell.angle_beta   90.00
_cell.angle_gamma   90.00
#
_symmetry.space_group_name_H-M   'P 1'
#
loop_
_entity.id
_entity.type
_entity.pdbx_description
1 polymer ?
#
loop_
_entity_poly.entity_id
_entity_poly.type
_entity_poly.pdbx_seq_one_letter_code
_entity_poly.pdbx_strand_id
1 'polypeptide(L)'
;MMEANKYINQTYPPINRTSIKILDVSSKNLTNTINLGPSDNFTSILELNASFNQINNFNISQLSLQTMDFSHNNLINFSMYIPSALEIINLSHNSLSDIGPISDILTHLDISNNLLTYLDLHNYKHLVSLNCSANPDLSNLTLNSYFDPSDSSAFDCRGTNLGKINTTSFTFDCQTGSKTIKKTVPDTHSPITPDINFYTGIIIGMCIIIIVFIVAMLVYKRLRKVLNYEIICY
;
A
#
# COMPACT_ATOMS: atom_id res chain seq x y z
N MET A 1 10.12 -23.44 -0.85
CA MET A 1 9.95 -22.18 -1.59
C MET A 1 9.84 -22.50 -3.07
N MET A 2 9.15 -21.67 -3.83
CA MET A 2 8.99 -21.84 -5.28
C MET A 2 9.33 -20.51 -5.96
N GLU A 3 9.95 -20.55 -7.13
CA GLU A 3 10.20 -19.31 -7.88
C GLU A 3 8.88 -18.70 -8.35
N ALA A 4 8.71 -17.39 -8.18
CA ALA A 4 7.46 -16.70 -8.48
C ALA A 4 6.99 -16.92 -9.92
N ASN A 5 7.88 -16.73 -10.90
CA ASN A 5 7.55 -16.93 -12.31
C ASN A 5 7.23 -18.39 -12.66
N LYS A 6 7.87 -19.36 -11.98
CA LYS A 6 7.55 -20.78 -12.16
C LYS A 6 6.12 -21.07 -11.69
N TYR A 7 5.74 -20.57 -10.51
CA TYR A 7 4.38 -20.68 -10.00
C TYR A 7 3.35 -20.06 -10.95
N ILE A 8 3.63 -18.84 -11.42
CA ILE A 8 2.75 -18.10 -12.33
C ILE A 8 2.56 -18.87 -13.64
N ASN A 9 3.64 -19.40 -14.22
CA ASN A 9 3.58 -20.18 -15.46
C ASN A 9 2.80 -21.48 -15.31
N GLN A 10 2.88 -22.14 -14.15
CA GLN A 10 2.14 -23.36 -13.87
C GLN A 10 0.66 -23.10 -13.57
N THR A 11 0.35 -21.99 -12.90
CA THR A 11 -1.01 -21.69 -12.40
C THR A 11 -1.85 -20.93 -13.42
N TYR A 12 -1.21 -20.04 -14.19
CA TYR A 12 -1.87 -19.17 -15.16
C TYR A 12 -1.28 -19.41 -16.55
N PRO A 13 -1.89 -20.30 -17.36
CA PRO A 13 -1.47 -20.49 -18.74
C PRO A 13 -1.62 -19.19 -19.55
N PRO A 14 -0.72 -18.89 -20.52
CA PRO A 14 -0.72 -17.62 -21.25
C PRO A 14 -2.06 -17.21 -21.87
N ILE A 15 -2.82 -18.19 -22.37
CA ILE A 15 -4.14 -17.97 -22.99
C ILE A 15 -5.17 -17.34 -22.04
N ASN A 16 -4.98 -17.48 -20.73
CA ASN A 16 -5.92 -16.98 -19.72
C ASN A 16 -5.47 -15.67 -19.07
N ARG A 17 -4.31 -15.10 -19.44
CA ARG A 17 -3.71 -13.97 -18.70
C ARG A 17 -4.21 -12.60 -19.11
N THR A 18 -4.57 -12.43 -20.38
CA THR A 18 -4.88 -11.11 -20.96
C THR A 18 -6.14 -10.48 -20.39
N SER A 19 -7.04 -11.27 -19.81
CA SER A 19 -8.29 -10.80 -19.17
C SER A 19 -8.18 -10.66 -17.64
N ILE A 20 -7.07 -11.06 -17.03
CA ILE A 20 -6.90 -11.00 -15.57
C ILE A 20 -6.78 -9.54 -15.15
N LYS A 21 -7.78 -9.07 -14.39
CA LYS A 21 -7.79 -7.72 -13.80
C LYS A 21 -7.26 -7.70 -12.37
N ILE A 22 -7.47 -8.79 -11.63
CA ILE A 22 -7.04 -8.94 -10.25
C ILE A 22 -6.19 -10.20 -10.17
N LEU A 23 -4.94 -10.05 -9.77
CA LEU A 23 -4.00 -11.16 -9.60
C LEU A 23 -3.60 -11.26 -8.13
N ASP A 24 -3.99 -12.37 -7.49
CA ASP A 24 -3.59 -12.71 -6.13
C ASP A 24 -2.65 -13.93 -6.13
N VAL A 25 -1.39 -13.66 -5.79
CA VAL A 25 -0.33 -14.66 -5.59
C VAL A 25 0.25 -14.59 -4.17
N SER A 26 -0.54 -14.09 -3.21
CA SER A 26 -0.14 -13.92 -1.82
C SER A 26 0.02 -15.24 -1.07
N SER A 27 0.89 -15.26 -0.06
CA SER A 27 1.09 -16.41 0.84
C SER A 27 1.47 -17.71 0.13
N LYS A 28 2.18 -17.63 -1.01
CA LYS A 28 2.56 -18.80 -1.82
C LYS A 28 3.99 -19.27 -1.58
N ASN A 29 4.69 -18.63 -0.63
CA ASN A 29 6.10 -18.92 -0.33
C ASN A 29 6.97 -18.75 -1.60
N LEU A 30 6.64 -17.71 -2.38
CA LEU A 30 7.32 -17.36 -3.62
C LEU A 30 8.63 -16.67 -3.32
N THR A 31 9.60 -16.89 -4.20
CA THR A 31 10.96 -16.33 -4.10
C THR A 31 11.38 -15.72 -5.44
N ASN A 32 12.52 -15.02 -5.42
CA ASN A 32 13.13 -14.37 -6.57
C ASN A 32 12.23 -13.26 -7.14
N THR A 33 12.23 -13.12 -8.46
CA THR A 33 11.54 -12.03 -9.17
C THR A 33 10.16 -12.45 -9.63
N ILE A 34 9.19 -11.54 -9.52
CA ILE A 34 7.91 -11.64 -10.25
C ILE A 34 7.97 -10.78 -11.52
N ASN A 35 7.74 -11.38 -12.68
CA ASN A 35 7.67 -10.68 -13.97
C ASN A 35 6.23 -10.70 -14.47
N LEU A 36 5.66 -9.51 -14.64
CA LEU A 36 4.34 -9.31 -15.20
C LEU A 36 4.39 -8.19 -16.23
N GLY A 37 3.59 -8.33 -17.27
CA GLY A 37 3.48 -7.33 -18.31
C GLY A 37 3.02 -7.94 -19.63
N PRO A 38 2.94 -7.13 -20.69
CA PRO A 38 2.54 -7.56 -22.01
C PRO A 38 3.39 -8.72 -22.56
N SER A 39 4.69 -8.77 -22.24
CA SER A 39 5.61 -9.87 -22.62
C SER A 39 5.17 -11.23 -22.07
N ASP A 40 4.47 -11.24 -20.94
CA ASP A 40 3.99 -12.41 -20.23
C ASP A 40 2.47 -12.59 -20.37
N ASN A 41 1.85 -11.92 -21.35
CA ASN A 41 0.41 -11.89 -21.63
C ASN A 41 -0.46 -11.27 -20.52
N PHE A 42 0.13 -10.55 -19.58
CA PHE A 42 -0.60 -9.77 -18.59
C PHE A 42 -0.76 -8.33 -19.08
N THR A 43 -1.91 -8.03 -19.67
CA THR A 43 -2.18 -6.71 -20.27
C THR A 43 -3.25 -5.90 -19.54
N SER A 44 -3.99 -6.53 -18.62
CA SER A 44 -5.21 -5.93 -18.03
C SER A 44 -5.21 -5.89 -16.51
N ILE A 45 -4.09 -6.24 -15.84
CA ILE A 45 -4.04 -6.24 -14.37
C ILE A 45 -4.18 -4.80 -13.87
N LEU A 46 -5.14 -4.60 -12.99
CA LEU A 46 -5.39 -3.36 -12.24
C LEU A 46 -5.00 -3.51 -10.77
N GLU A 47 -5.17 -4.71 -10.22
CA GLU A 47 -4.88 -5.00 -8.81
C GLU A 47 -3.94 -6.21 -8.69
N LEU A 48 -2.86 -6.04 -7.95
CA LEU A 48 -1.86 -7.08 -7.70
C LEU A 48 -1.63 -7.26 -6.20
N ASN A 49 -1.87 -8.48 -5.71
CA ASN A 49 -1.50 -8.88 -4.36
C ASN A 49 -0.42 -9.98 -4.41
N ALA A 50 0.80 -9.61 -4.03
CA ALA A 50 1.96 -10.49 -3.92
C ALA A 50 2.50 -10.58 -2.48
N SER A 51 1.68 -10.21 -1.49
CA SER A 51 2.05 -10.15 -0.08
C SER A 51 2.40 -11.51 0.54
N PHE A 52 3.12 -11.50 1.66
CA PHE A 52 3.49 -12.69 2.43
C PHE A 52 4.25 -13.73 1.61
N ASN A 53 5.29 -13.27 0.92
CA ASN A 53 6.20 -14.11 0.16
C ASN A 53 7.66 -13.76 0.57
N GLN A 54 8.63 -14.16 -0.23
CA GLN A 54 10.05 -13.84 -0.08
C GLN A 54 10.59 -13.31 -1.42
N ILE A 55 9.75 -12.55 -2.11
CA ILE A 55 10.09 -11.88 -3.35
C ILE A 55 11.10 -10.80 -3.03
N ASN A 56 12.18 -10.74 -3.81
CA ASN A 56 13.25 -9.75 -3.63
C ASN A 56 13.34 -8.77 -4.81
N ASN A 57 12.55 -8.98 -5.86
CA ASN A 57 12.49 -8.11 -7.03
C ASN A 57 11.15 -8.27 -7.79
N PHE A 58 10.76 -7.28 -8.56
CA PHE A 58 9.57 -7.34 -9.42
C PHE A 58 9.78 -6.52 -10.70
N ASN A 59 9.11 -6.94 -11.77
CA ASN A 59 8.99 -6.17 -13.00
C ASN A 59 7.51 -6.08 -13.38
N ILE A 60 6.95 -4.87 -13.28
CA ILE A 60 5.53 -4.56 -13.51
C ILE A 60 5.35 -3.24 -14.28
N SER A 61 6.43 -2.71 -14.86
CA SER A 61 6.51 -1.31 -15.35
C SER A 61 5.57 -0.98 -16.50
N GLN A 62 5.11 -1.99 -17.24
CA GLN A 62 4.24 -1.84 -18.41
C GLN A 62 2.76 -2.10 -18.11
N LEU A 63 2.41 -2.32 -16.85
CA LEU A 63 1.03 -2.46 -16.41
C LEU A 63 0.44 -1.09 -16.07
N SER A 64 -0.89 -0.99 -16.09
CA SER A 64 -1.64 0.17 -15.57
C SER A 64 -2.26 -0.18 -14.22
N LEU A 65 -1.43 -0.65 -13.28
CA LEU A 65 -1.89 -0.99 -11.94
C LEU A 65 -2.44 0.23 -11.22
N GLN A 66 -3.55 0.04 -10.52
CA GLN A 66 -4.15 1.00 -9.59
C GLN A 66 -3.75 0.68 -8.15
N THR A 67 -3.67 -0.62 -7.84
CA THR A 67 -3.35 -1.12 -6.49
C THR A 67 -2.26 -2.17 -6.56
N MET A 68 -1.27 -2.07 -5.68
CA MET A 68 -0.27 -3.12 -5.47
C MET A 68 0.03 -3.35 -3.99
N ASP A 69 0.11 -4.63 -3.61
CA ASP A 69 0.53 -5.08 -2.30
C ASP A 69 1.71 -6.05 -2.43
N PHE A 70 2.87 -5.60 -1.98
CA PHE A 70 4.10 -6.38 -1.85
C PHE A 70 4.55 -6.47 -0.39
N SER A 71 3.64 -6.28 0.56
CA SER A 71 3.97 -6.37 1.99
C SER A 71 4.50 -7.74 2.40
N HIS A 72 5.31 -7.79 3.45
CA HIS A 72 5.90 -9.03 3.97
C HIS A 72 6.66 -9.79 2.87
N ASN A 73 7.71 -9.16 2.35
CA ASN A 73 8.62 -9.71 1.35
C ASN A 73 10.08 -9.36 1.71
N ASN A 74 11.01 -9.63 0.80
CA ASN A 74 12.44 -9.38 0.97
C ASN A 74 12.93 -8.29 0.00
N LEU A 75 12.09 -7.29 -0.30
CA LEU A 75 12.47 -6.20 -1.20
C LEU A 75 13.51 -5.30 -0.52
N ILE A 76 14.61 -5.04 -1.21
CA ILE A 76 15.69 -4.15 -0.74
C ILE A 76 15.70 -2.84 -1.54
N ASN A 77 15.33 -2.92 -2.82
CA ASN A 77 15.24 -1.76 -3.71
C ASN A 77 13.85 -1.69 -4.31
N PHE A 78 13.30 -0.48 -4.36
CA PHE A 78 12.09 -0.16 -5.09
C PHE A 78 12.47 0.82 -6.22
N SER A 79 13.18 0.29 -7.23
CA SER A 79 13.76 1.12 -8.30
C SER A 79 13.42 0.53 -9.68
N MET A 80 12.23 0.85 -10.18
CA MET A 80 11.92 0.73 -11.61
C MET A 80 10.73 1.63 -11.94
N TYR A 81 10.69 2.18 -13.15
CA TYR A 81 9.54 2.86 -13.74
C TYR A 81 8.22 2.22 -13.29
N ILE A 82 7.48 2.96 -12.46
CA ILE A 82 6.25 2.49 -11.83
C ILE A 82 5.08 2.84 -12.75
N PRO A 83 4.03 2.00 -12.81
CA PRO A 83 2.78 2.35 -13.46
C PRO A 83 2.30 3.75 -13.05
N SER A 84 2.08 4.62 -14.03
CA SER A 84 1.60 5.99 -13.79
C SER A 84 0.22 6.03 -13.13
N ALA A 85 -0.51 4.91 -13.12
CA ALA A 85 -1.87 4.81 -12.61
C ALA A 85 -1.98 4.34 -11.14
N LEU A 86 -0.85 4.12 -10.42
CA LEU A 86 -0.92 3.61 -9.04
C LEU A 86 -1.46 4.65 -8.07
N GLU A 87 -2.53 4.28 -7.38
CA GLU A 87 -3.19 5.07 -6.35
C GLU A 87 -2.90 4.52 -4.95
N ILE A 88 -2.76 3.20 -4.82
CA ILE A 88 -2.63 2.50 -3.53
C ILE A 88 -1.43 1.56 -3.57
N ILE A 89 -0.50 1.76 -2.64
CA ILE A 89 0.72 0.96 -2.53
C ILE A 89 0.94 0.51 -1.09
N ASN A 90 1.14 -0.80 -0.91
CA ASN A 90 1.60 -1.38 0.33
C ASN A 90 2.94 -2.12 0.12
N LEU A 91 3.98 -1.62 0.77
CA LEU A 91 5.34 -2.15 0.78
C LEU A 91 5.82 -2.43 2.20
N SER A 92 4.90 -2.52 3.16
CA SER A 92 5.23 -2.74 4.57
C SER A 92 5.99 -4.06 4.79
N HIS A 93 6.80 -4.13 5.84
CA HIS A 93 7.57 -5.33 6.18
C HIS A 93 8.46 -5.81 5.02
N ASN A 94 9.36 -4.94 4.59
CA ASN A 94 10.42 -5.23 3.63
C ASN A 94 11.76 -4.73 4.20
N SER A 95 12.76 -4.51 3.36
CA SER A 95 14.06 -3.96 3.73
C SER A 95 14.43 -2.78 2.84
N LEU A 96 13.45 -1.97 2.46
CA LEU A 96 13.62 -0.83 1.57
C LEU A 96 14.38 0.29 2.28
N SER A 97 15.43 0.80 1.65
CA SER A 97 16.13 2.02 2.07
C SER A 97 15.67 3.27 1.30
N ASP A 98 14.98 3.09 0.17
CA ASP A 98 14.38 4.13 -0.65
C ASP A 98 13.14 3.55 -1.38
N ILE A 99 12.17 4.41 -1.66
CA ILE A 99 10.95 4.11 -2.42
C ILE A 99 10.95 4.78 -3.82
N GLY A 100 12.03 5.49 -4.19
CA GLY A 100 12.18 6.09 -5.50
C GLY A 100 11.03 7.03 -5.92
N PRO A 101 10.94 7.37 -7.21
CA PRO A 101 9.79 8.09 -7.74
C PRO A 101 8.59 7.15 -7.91
N ILE A 102 7.45 7.55 -7.35
CA ILE A 102 6.15 6.88 -7.46
C ILE A 102 5.21 7.76 -8.31
N SER A 103 4.06 7.21 -8.70
CA SER A 103 2.99 7.96 -9.36
C SER A 103 2.59 9.23 -8.59
N ASP A 104 2.37 10.32 -9.33
CA ASP A 104 1.93 11.61 -8.81
C ASP A 104 0.47 11.63 -8.34
N ILE A 105 -0.33 10.66 -8.78
CA ILE A 105 -1.73 10.46 -8.35
C ILE A 105 -1.87 9.54 -7.12
N LEU A 106 -0.75 9.14 -6.49
CA LEU A 106 -0.76 8.29 -5.30
C LEU A 106 -1.61 8.90 -4.18
N THR A 107 -2.54 8.09 -3.64
CA THR A 107 -3.45 8.50 -2.57
C THR A 107 -3.12 7.80 -1.24
N HIS A 108 -2.64 6.55 -1.29
CA HIS A 108 -2.35 5.74 -0.10
C HIS A 108 -0.99 5.07 -0.21
N LEU A 109 -0.16 5.25 0.82
CA LEU A 109 1.16 4.67 0.90
C LEU A 109 1.41 4.04 2.28
N ASP A 110 1.63 2.74 2.31
CA ASP A 110 2.18 2.05 3.48
C ASP A 110 3.59 1.53 3.18
N ILE A 111 4.56 2.07 3.89
CA ILE A 111 5.99 1.73 3.83
C ILE A 111 6.52 1.43 5.23
N SER A 112 5.64 1.05 6.15
CA SER A 112 6.01 0.74 7.53
C SER A 112 6.92 -0.48 7.64
N ASN A 113 7.71 -0.58 8.71
CA ASN A 113 8.63 -1.71 8.91
C ASN A 113 9.60 -1.90 7.73
N ASN A 114 10.35 -0.84 7.42
CA ASN A 114 11.41 -0.82 6.41
C ASN A 114 12.69 -0.21 7.03
N LEU A 115 13.66 0.16 6.19
CA LEU A 115 14.97 0.69 6.58
C LEU A 115 15.18 2.11 6.02
N LEU A 116 14.10 2.89 5.88
CA LEU A 116 14.17 4.25 5.33
C LEU A 116 14.90 5.18 6.30
N THR A 117 15.76 6.05 5.75
CA THR A 117 16.48 7.08 6.51
C THR A 117 15.97 8.49 6.22
N TYR A 118 15.45 8.71 5.01
CA TYR A 118 14.74 9.90 4.57
C TYR A 118 13.51 9.50 3.77
N LEU A 119 12.53 10.39 3.71
CA LEU A 119 11.35 10.25 2.86
C LEU A 119 10.92 11.62 2.34
N ASP A 120 10.95 11.81 1.02
CA ASP A 120 10.51 13.05 0.40
C ASP A 120 9.23 12.82 -0.42
N LEU A 121 8.13 13.40 0.09
CA LEU A 121 6.82 13.33 -0.50
C LEU A 121 6.28 14.71 -0.92
N HIS A 122 7.15 15.70 -1.17
CA HIS A 122 6.70 17.07 -1.50
C HIS A 122 5.86 17.16 -2.78
N ASN A 123 5.99 16.22 -3.73
CA ASN A 123 5.25 16.25 -5.00
C ASN A 123 3.92 15.49 -4.98
N TYR A 124 3.62 14.71 -3.93
CA TYR A 124 2.43 13.85 -3.88
C TYR A 124 1.22 14.62 -3.34
N LYS A 125 0.64 15.46 -4.22
CA LYS A 125 -0.48 16.37 -3.89
C LYS A 125 -1.79 15.64 -3.55
N HIS A 126 -1.94 14.40 -4.02
CA HIS A 126 -3.14 13.58 -3.84
C HIS A 126 -3.03 12.61 -2.66
N LEU A 127 -1.91 12.61 -1.94
CA LEU A 127 -1.69 11.71 -0.81
C LEU A 127 -2.65 12.07 0.33
N VAL A 128 -3.47 11.11 0.75
CA VAL A 128 -4.43 11.24 1.84
C VAL A 128 -4.15 10.27 2.98
N SER A 129 -3.33 9.24 2.75
CA SER A 129 -2.91 8.29 3.78
C SER A 129 -1.43 7.93 3.65
N LEU A 130 -0.71 7.98 4.78
CA LEU A 130 0.70 7.64 4.88
C LEU A 130 0.99 6.88 6.17
N ASN A 131 1.48 5.66 6.03
CA ASN A 131 2.09 4.91 7.12
C ASN A 131 3.58 4.73 6.86
N CYS A 132 4.41 5.46 7.61
CA CYS A 132 5.87 5.37 7.58
C CYS A 132 6.44 4.86 8.92
N SER A 133 5.58 4.33 9.79
CA SER A 133 5.96 3.83 11.11
C SER A 133 7.00 2.70 11.06
N ALA A 134 7.69 2.46 12.16
CA ALA A 134 8.70 1.42 12.31
C ALA A 134 9.81 1.47 11.23
N ASN A 135 10.20 2.68 10.83
CA ASN A 135 11.45 2.95 10.11
C ASN A 135 12.41 3.63 11.12
N PRO A 136 13.17 2.87 11.91
CA PRO A 136 13.84 3.39 13.10
C PRO A 136 14.87 4.49 12.80
N ASP A 137 15.48 4.46 11.62
CA ASP A 137 16.48 5.44 11.19
C ASP A 137 15.89 6.63 10.40
N LEU A 138 14.58 6.64 10.15
CA LEU A 138 13.90 7.72 9.43
C LEU A 138 13.92 8.98 10.27
N SER A 139 14.74 9.94 9.86
CA SER A 139 14.98 11.20 10.59
C SER A 139 14.58 12.45 9.80
N ASN A 140 14.27 12.29 8.51
CA ASN A 140 13.81 13.38 7.66
C ASN A 140 12.56 12.96 6.87
N LEU A 141 11.50 13.74 7.01
CA LEU A 141 10.24 13.56 6.31
C LEU A 141 9.78 14.90 5.73
N THR A 142 9.70 14.98 4.42
CA THR A 142 9.09 16.12 3.72
C THR A 142 7.72 15.72 3.21
N LEU A 143 6.69 16.50 3.53
CA LEU A 143 5.32 16.28 3.08
C LEU A 143 4.89 17.42 2.15
N ASN A 144 4.00 17.11 1.21
CA ASN A 144 3.32 18.15 0.46
C ASN A 144 2.45 19.03 1.40
N SER A 145 2.36 20.33 1.12
CA SER A 145 1.59 21.29 1.93
C SER A 145 0.08 20.99 2.01
N TYR A 146 -0.46 20.21 1.06
CA TYR A 146 -1.86 19.78 1.06
C TYR A 146 -2.10 18.50 1.87
N PHE A 147 -1.06 17.84 2.38
CA PHE A 147 -1.21 16.65 3.22
C PHE A 147 -1.76 17.04 4.60
N ASP A 148 -3.06 16.84 4.78
CA ASP A 148 -3.77 17.14 6.03
C ASP A 148 -4.92 16.16 6.27
N PRO A 149 -4.62 14.88 6.57
CA PRO A 149 -5.66 13.86 6.72
C PRO A 149 -6.58 14.14 7.91
N SER A 150 -7.89 14.18 7.62
CA SER A 150 -8.95 14.31 8.63
C SER A 150 -9.03 13.08 9.51
N ASP A 151 -8.89 11.89 8.93
CA ASP A 151 -8.85 10.63 9.67
C ASP A 151 -7.59 10.56 10.55
N SER A 152 -7.79 10.27 11.84
CA SER A 152 -6.71 10.03 12.80
C SER A 152 -5.85 8.81 12.46
N SER A 153 -6.38 7.85 11.70
CA SER A 153 -5.67 6.61 11.34
C SER A 153 -4.86 6.72 10.05
N ALA A 154 -5.07 7.77 9.26
CA ALA A 154 -4.46 7.95 7.95
C ALA A 154 -3.03 8.53 7.99
N PHE A 155 -2.48 8.79 9.18
CA PHE A 155 -1.08 9.15 9.33
C PHE A 155 -0.44 8.44 10.53
N ASP A 156 0.63 7.70 10.28
CA ASP A 156 1.44 7.09 11.32
C ASP A 156 2.94 7.19 10.99
N CYS A 157 3.70 7.68 11.95
CA CYS A 157 5.16 7.80 11.92
C CYS A 157 5.80 7.23 13.20
N ARG A 158 5.07 6.46 14.01
CA ARG A 158 5.58 5.92 15.28
C ARG A 158 6.78 5.01 15.06
N GLY A 159 7.71 4.98 16.01
CA GLY A 159 8.91 4.14 15.89
C GLY A 159 9.86 4.58 14.77
N THR A 160 9.85 5.88 14.45
CA THR A 160 10.86 6.54 13.63
C THR A 160 11.73 7.44 14.50
N ASN A 161 12.81 8.00 13.93
CA ASN A 161 13.61 9.04 14.58
C ASN A 161 13.08 10.46 14.29
N LEU A 162 11.82 10.57 13.87
CA LEU A 162 11.16 11.86 13.66
C LEU A 162 10.68 12.45 14.98
N GLY A 163 10.71 13.77 15.08
CA GLY A 163 10.11 14.50 16.20
C GLY A 163 8.60 14.67 16.03
N LYS A 164 8.15 15.93 16.07
CA LYS A 164 6.75 16.30 15.82
C LYS A 164 6.56 16.69 14.36
N ILE A 165 5.56 16.10 13.73
CA ILE A 165 5.12 16.44 12.37
C ILE A 165 3.93 17.38 12.48
N ASN A 166 3.96 18.46 11.70
CA ASN A 166 2.94 19.49 11.70
C ASN A 166 2.22 19.52 10.35
N THR A 167 0.91 19.38 10.37
CA THR A 167 0.03 19.65 9.22
C THR A 167 -0.77 20.93 9.47
N THR A 168 -1.71 21.27 8.59
CA THR A 168 -2.59 22.42 8.77
C THR A 168 -3.53 22.21 9.97
N SER A 169 -4.15 21.03 10.11
CA SER A 169 -5.15 20.77 11.15
C SER A 169 -4.60 20.11 12.42
N PHE A 170 -3.41 19.51 12.40
CA PHE A 170 -2.88 18.82 13.58
C PHE A 170 -1.35 18.85 13.71
N THR A 171 -0.89 18.45 14.89
CA THR A 171 0.49 18.06 15.17
C THR A 171 0.48 16.61 15.64
N PHE A 172 1.32 15.76 15.03
CA PHE A 172 1.49 14.37 15.41
C PHE A 172 2.89 14.18 16.00
N ASP A 173 2.96 13.61 17.19
CA ASP A 173 4.21 13.30 17.88
C ASP A 173 4.62 11.85 17.58
N CYS A 174 5.66 11.66 16.77
CA CYS A 174 6.09 10.33 16.32
C CYS A 174 6.69 9.48 17.45
N GLN A 175 7.06 10.09 18.59
CA GLN A 175 7.63 9.37 19.73
C GLN A 175 6.54 8.80 20.65
N THR A 176 5.44 9.53 20.81
CA THR A 176 4.32 9.14 21.70
C THR A 176 3.11 8.60 20.95
N GLY A 177 3.00 8.82 19.64
CA GLY A 177 1.80 8.54 18.86
C GLY A 177 0.64 9.50 19.14
N SER A 178 0.90 10.63 19.82
CA SER A 178 -0.14 11.59 20.20
C SER A 178 -0.48 12.53 19.03
N LYS A 179 -1.76 12.64 18.69
CA LYS A 179 -2.30 13.63 17.76
C LYS A 179 -2.93 14.79 18.54
N THR A 180 -2.41 16.00 18.36
CA THR A 180 -2.97 17.23 18.92
C THR A 180 -3.61 18.06 17.80
N ILE A 181 -4.91 18.32 17.88
CA ILE A 181 -5.62 19.14 16.91
C ILE A 181 -5.29 20.63 17.13
N LYS A 182 -4.98 21.34 16.06
CA LYS A 182 -4.78 22.79 16.08
C LYS A 182 -6.15 23.45 16.14
N LYS A 183 -6.44 24.13 17.26
CA LYS A 183 -7.64 24.97 17.35
C LYS A 183 -7.45 26.16 16.42
N THR A 184 -8.19 26.21 15.32
CA THR A 184 -8.42 27.47 14.62
C THR A 184 -9.21 28.40 15.55
N VAL A 185 -8.78 29.65 15.67
CA VAL A 185 -9.63 30.71 16.23
C VAL A 185 -10.92 30.74 15.40
N PRO A 186 -12.13 30.77 16.01
CA PRO A 186 -13.36 30.78 15.23
C PRO A 186 -13.40 32.06 14.38
N ASP A 187 -13.34 31.90 13.06
CA ASP A 187 -13.65 32.98 12.12
C ASP A 187 -15.17 33.19 12.16
N THR A 188 -15.61 34.41 12.46
CA THR A 188 -17.02 34.76 12.70
C THR A 188 -17.87 34.86 11.43
N HIS A 189 -17.61 34.07 10.40
CA HIS A 189 -18.42 34.06 9.18
C HIS A 189 -19.06 32.69 8.94
N SER A 190 -20.39 32.72 8.87
CA SER A 190 -21.32 31.59 8.84
C SER A 190 -20.90 30.47 7.86
N PRO A 191 -20.90 29.20 8.28
CA PRO A 191 -20.49 28.10 7.43
C PRO A 191 -21.60 27.73 6.44
N ILE A 192 -21.25 27.71 5.15
CA ILE A 192 -21.95 26.89 4.17
C ILE A 192 -21.60 25.44 4.51
N THR A 193 -22.57 24.68 5.00
CA THR A 193 -22.39 23.27 5.40
C THR A 193 -22.15 22.38 4.17
N PRO A 194 -21.00 21.70 4.04
CA PRO A 194 -20.83 20.63 3.07
C PRO A 194 -21.74 19.45 3.44
N ASP A 195 -22.39 18.85 2.45
CA ASP A 195 -23.36 17.76 2.64
C ASP A 195 -22.70 16.53 3.27
N ILE A 196 -22.91 16.38 4.58
CA ILE A 196 -22.30 15.36 5.46
C ILE A 196 -22.53 13.94 4.91
N ASN A 197 -23.61 13.75 4.16
CA ASN A 197 -24.02 12.46 3.60
C ASN A 197 -23.10 11.96 2.47
N PHE A 198 -22.49 12.86 1.70
CA PHE A 198 -21.58 12.47 0.60
C PHE A 198 -20.21 12.05 1.13
N TYR A 199 -19.67 12.80 2.09
CA TYR A 199 -18.36 12.53 2.70
C TYR A 199 -18.39 11.27 3.57
N THR A 200 -19.47 11.06 4.33
CA THR A 200 -19.70 9.81 5.07
C THR A 200 -19.87 8.63 4.11
N GLY A 201 -20.55 8.82 2.97
CA GLY A 201 -20.70 7.78 1.94
C GLY A 201 -19.37 7.29 1.35
N ILE A 202 -18.42 8.19 1.07
CA ILE A 202 -17.08 7.83 0.57
C ILE A 202 -16.26 7.09 1.63
N ILE A 203 -16.26 7.57 2.88
CA ILE A 203 -15.52 6.94 3.98
C ILE A 203 -16.08 5.54 4.29
N ILE A 204 -17.41 5.42 4.35
CA ILE A 204 -18.07 4.12 4.53
C ILE A 204 -17.74 3.20 3.36
N GLY A 205 -17.74 3.71 2.12
CA GLY A 205 -17.35 2.95 0.94
C GLY A 205 -15.91 2.43 1.00
N MET A 206 -14.95 3.25 1.42
CA MET A 206 -13.54 2.86 1.52
C MET A 206 -13.27 1.90 2.68
N CYS A 207 -13.87 2.12 3.85
CA CYS A 207 -13.81 1.15 4.95
C CYS A 207 -14.44 -0.19 4.54
N ILE A 208 -15.54 -0.17 3.78
CA ILE A 208 -16.13 -1.40 3.24
C ILE A 208 -15.19 -2.09 2.26
N ILE A 209 -14.49 -1.38 1.37
CA ILE A 209 -13.54 -2.00 0.43
C ILE A 209 -12.36 -2.62 1.18
N ILE A 210 -11.78 -1.92 2.16
CA ILE A 210 -10.67 -2.43 2.98
C ILE A 210 -11.13 -3.62 3.83
N ILE A 211 -12.31 -3.53 4.47
CA ILE A 211 -12.88 -4.64 5.23
C ILE A 211 -13.23 -5.81 4.31
N VAL A 212 -13.78 -5.58 3.12
CA VAL A 212 -14.07 -6.62 2.13
C VAL A 212 -12.77 -7.28 1.66
N PHE A 213 -11.70 -6.51 1.47
CA PHE A 213 -10.38 -7.05 1.12
C PHE A 213 -9.80 -7.91 2.26
N ILE A 214 -9.84 -7.40 3.50
CA ILE A 214 -9.39 -8.14 4.69
C ILE A 214 -10.25 -9.39 4.92
N VAL A 215 -11.57 -9.30 4.77
CA VAL A 215 -12.51 -10.41 4.93
C VAL A 215 -12.33 -11.43 3.81
N ALA A 216 -12.17 -11.00 2.55
CA ALA A 216 -11.86 -11.88 1.43
C ALA A 216 -10.52 -12.61 1.66
N MET A 217 -9.50 -11.90 2.13
CA MET A 217 -8.20 -12.48 2.54
C MET A 217 -8.35 -13.50 3.67
N LEU A 218 -9.17 -13.21 4.69
CA LEU A 218 -9.43 -14.14 5.81
C LEU A 218 -10.26 -15.37 5.39
N VAL A 219 -11.25 -15.20 4.52
CA VAL A 219 -12.07 -16.28 3.95
C VAL A 219 -11.22 -17.18 3.07
N TYR A 220 -10.38 -16.59 2.21
CA TYR A 220 -9.41 -17.32 1.39
C TYR A 220 -8.47 -18.17 2.25
N LYS A 221 -7.92 -17.59 3.32
CA LYS A 221 -7.06 -18.29 4.28
C LYS A 221 -7.78 -19.46 4.98
N ARG A 222 -9.08 -19.33 5.27
CA ARG A 222 -9.90 -20.42 5.82
C ARG A 222 -10.17 -21.53 4.80
N LEU A 223 -10.57 -21.20 3.58
CA LEU A 223 -10.83 -22.18 2.51
C LEU A 223 -9.59 -23.00 2.17
N ARG A 224 -8.41 -22.37 2.11
CA ARG A 224 -7.14 -23.06 1.91
C ARG A 224 -6.80 -24.04 3.03
N LYS A 225 -7.12 -23.71 4.29
CA LYS A 225 -6.93 -24.65 5.40
C LYS A 225 -7.83 -25.88 5.23
N VAL A 226 -9.10 -25.70 4.86
CA VAL A 226 -10.06 -26.80 4.66
C VAL A 226 -9.63 -27.73 3.53
N LEU A 227 -9.22 -27.17 2.38
CA LEU A 227 -8.71 -27.96 1.24
C LEU A 227 -7.44 -28.75 1.59
N ASN A 228 -6.60 -28.24 2.50
CA ASN A 228 -5.42 -28.99 2.97
C ASN A 228 -5.75 -30.11 3.96
N TYR A 229 -6.91 -30.09 4.63
CA TYR A 229 -7.35 -31.20 5.49
C TYR A 229 -8.03 -32.33 4.70
N GLU A 230 -8.68 -32.04 3.57
CA GLU A 230 -9.28 -33.08 2.72
C GLU A 230 -8.25 -33.92 1.93
N ILE A 231 -7.02 -33.43 1.78
CA ILE A 231 -5.94 -34.17 1.10
C ILE A 231 -5.21 -35.15 2.06
N ILE A 232 -5.46 -35.10 3.38
CA ILE A 232 -4.81 -35.97 4.38
C ILE A 232 -5.71 -37.17 4.76
N CYS A 233 -6.94 -37.24 4.22
CA CYS A 233 -7.87 -38.36 4.44
C CYS A 233 -8.15 -39.13 3.13
N TYR A 234 -7.13 -39.64 2.47
CA TYR A 234 -7.21 -40.79 1.54
C TYR A 234 -5.89 -41.54 1.51
#